data_AF-A0A7W3T0I3-F1
#
_entry.id   AF-A0A7W3T0I3-F1
#
_cell.length_a   1.000
_cell.length_b   1.000
_cell.length_c   1.000
_cell.angle_alpha   90.00
_cell.angle_beta   90.00
_cell.angle_gamma   90.00
#
_symmetry.space_group_name_H-M   'P 1'
#
loop_
_entity.id
_entity.type
_entity.pdbx_description
1 polymer ?
#
loop_
_entity_poly.entity_id
_entity_poly.type
_entity_poly.pdbx_seq_one_letter_code
_entity_poly.pdbx_strand_id
1 'polypeptide(L)'
;MSTPDAPASSPTGPKPLGDAVLHLTARMNGSATYAEAAGTLEEVIDPDNGLLPRLHEFFEAAAEQANAFEDIEGWQLADRFTDAAGQLADLWEELADSADELRALGPSAPGWQPGAAVSRSTTAHRSPSSPCPEATSAPLPPIARTEPRHTR
;
A
#
# COMPACT_ATOMS: atom_id res chain seq x y z
N MET A 1 -43.20 -11.97 -24.77
CA MET A 1 -43.08 -11.56 -23.37
C MET A 1 -41.60 -11.27 -23.15
N SER A 2 -41.22 -10.00 -23.04
CA SER A 2 -39.84 -9.57 -22.81
C SER A 2 -39.60 -9.47 -21.31
N THR A 3 -38.59 -10.16 -20.79
CA THR A 3 -38.07 -9.95 -19.43
C THR A 3 -37.25 -8.66 -19.40
N PRO A 4 -37.38 -7.83 -18.35
CA PRO A 4 -36.63 -6.59 -18.26
C PRO A 4 -35.16 -6.87 -17.94
N ASP A 5 -34.30 -6.12 -18.62
CA ASP A 5 -32.89 -5.92 -18.32
C ASP A 5 -32.76 -5.41 -16.88
N ALA A 6 -32.10 -6.17 -16.01
CA ALA A 6 -31.77 -5.72 -14.66
C ALA A 6 -30.55 -4.79 -14.77
N PRO A 7 -30.62 -3.52 -14.33
CA PRO A 7 -29.45 -2.68 -14.37
C PRO A 7 -28.40 -3.25 -13.40
N ALA A 8 -27.22 -3.55 -13.94
CA ALA A 8 -26.02 -3.85 -13.17
C ALA A 8 -25.70 -2.63 -12.28
N SER A 9 -26.26 -2.62 -11.08
CA SER A 9 -25.97 -1.62 -10.08
C SER A 9 -24.64 -2.01 -9.47
N SER A 10 -23.54 -1.45 -9.97
CA SER A 10 -22.27 -1.50 -9.24
C SER A 10 -22.40 -0.61 -8.00
N PRO A 11 -22.46 -1.14 -6.78
CA PRO A 11 -22.57 -0.32 -5.59
C PRO A 11 -21.16 0.11 -5.17
N THR A 12 -20.52 0.99 -5.95
CA THR A 12 -19.32 1.67 -5.43
C THR A 12 -19.79 2.86 -4.61
N GLY A 13 -20.46 2.57 -3.49
CA GLY A 13 -20.68 3.55 -2.44
C GLY A 13 -19.36 3.93 -1.78
N PRO A 14 -19.34 5.00 -0.96
CA PRO A 14 -18.20 5.32 -0.12
C PRO A 14 -17.80 4.08 0.68
N LYS A 15 -16.49 3.81 0.79
CA LYS A 15 -15.94 2.66 1.54
C LYS A 15 -15.41 3.19 2.87
N PRO A 16 -16.28 3.42 3.88
CA PRO A 16 -15.93 4.16 5.09
C PRO A 16 -14.74 3.56 5.83
N LEU A 17 -14.60 2.23 5.84
CA LEU A 17 -13.44 1.56 6.48
C LEU A 17 -12.14 1.84 5.71
N GLY A 18 -12.16 1.77 4.38
CA GLY A 18 -10.99 2.09 3.56
C GLY A 18 -10.57 3.55 3.72
N ASP A 19 -11.55 4.46 3.78
CA ASP A 19 -11.30 5.89 4.02
C ASP A 19 -10.74 6.14 5.43
N ALA A 20 -11.21 5.41 6.44
CA ALA A 20 -10.68 5.48 7.81
C ALA A 20 -9.22 5.03 7.90
N VAL A 21 -8.88 3.89 7.26
CA VAL A 21 -7.49 3.40 7.22
C VAL A 21 -6.57 4.38 6.46
N LEU A 22 -7.06 4.97 5.36
CA LEU A 22 -6.32 6.00 4.64
C LEU A 22 -6.10 7.26 5.50
N HIS A 23 -7.10 7.66 6.28
CA HIS A 23 -6.98 8.78 7.21
C HIS A 23 -5.94 8.50 8.30
N LEU A 24 -5.96 7.31 8.88
CA LEU A 24 -5.00 6.86 9.89
C LEU A 24 -3.57 6.85 9.34
N THR A 25 -3.41 6.34 8.12
CA THR A 25 -2.12 6.34 7.40
C THR A 25 -1.64 7.77 7.13
N ALA A 26 -2.53 8.67 6.75
CA ALA A 26 -2.19 10.08 6.52
C ALA A 26 -1.75 10.77 7.81
N ARG A 27 -2.39 10.48 8.95
CA ARG A 27 -2.01 11.02 10.26
C ARG A 27 -0.66 10.47 10.74
N MET A 28 -0.41 9.18 10.56
CA MET A 28 0.90 8.57 10.86
C MET A 28 2.01 9.27 10.07
N ASN A 29 1.84 9.41 8.75
CA ASN A 29 2.81 10.09 7.88
C ASN A 29 2.90 11.60 8.15
N GLY A 30 1.84 12.22 8.64
CA GLY A 30 1.75 13.65 8.95
C GLY A 30 2.18 14.02 10.36
N SER A 31 2.49 13.04 11.22
CA SER A 31 2.88 13.28 12.61
C SER A 31 4.14 14.12 12.67
N ALA A 32 4.13 15.19 13.47
CA ALA A 32 5.27 16.05 13.66
C ALA A 32 6.24 15.46 14.68
N THR A 33 5.80 14.54 15.54
CA THR A 33 6.58 13.91 16.61
C THR A 33 6.37 12.40 16.68
N TYR A 34 7.34 11.69 17.26
CA TYR A 34 7.19 10.27 17.56
C TYR A 34 6.04 9.99 18.54
N ALA A 35 5.73 10.91 19.45
CA ALA A 35 4.60 10.78 20.37
C ALA A 35 3.24 10.86 19.64
N GLU A 36 3.12 11.72 18.63
CA GLU A 36 1.91 11.79 17.79
C GLU A 36 1.74 10.54 16.92
N ALA A 37 2.85 10.02 16.39
CA ALA A 37 2.87 8.77 15.65
C ALA A 37 2.49 7.59 16.55
N ALA A 38 2.98 7.55 17.80
CA ALA A 38 2.61 6.55 18.80
C ALA A 38 1.12 6.59 19.13
N GLY A 39 0.53 7.77 19.35
CA GLY A 39 -0.91 7.89 19.55
C GLY A 39 -1.72 7.41 18.32
N THR A 40 -1.18 7.56 17.12
CA THR A 40 -1.81 7.02 15.90
C THR A 40 -1.70 5.49 15.83
N LEU A 41 -0.57 4.92 16.27
CA LEU A 41 -0.37 3.48 16.35
C LEU A 41 -1.30 2.85 17.40
N GLU A 42 -1.50 3.51 18.54
CA GLU A 42 -2.45 3.06 19.57
C GLU A 42 -3.86 2.89 19.03
N GLU A 43 -4.34 3.77 18.15
CA GLU A 43 -5.65 3.59 17.51
C GLU A 43 -5.74 2.32 16.63
N VAL A 44 -4.60 1.76 16.21
CA VAL A 44 -4.54 0.47 15.49
C VAL A 44 -4.55 -0.71 16.46
N ILE A 45 -3.74 -0.62 17.52
CA ILE A 45 -3.41 -1.75 18.40
C ILE A 45 -4.16 -1.73 19.74
N ASP A 46 -5.01 -0.74 20.00
CA ASP A 46 -5.78 -0.64 21.24
C ASP A 46 -6.64 -1.90 21.44
N PRO A 47 -6.53 -2.62 22.58
CA PRO A 47 -7.24 -3.87 22.84
C PRO A 47 -8.76 -3.76 22.67
N ASP A 48 -9.31 -2.63 23.09
CA ASP A 48 -10.75 -2.48 23.29
C ASP A 48 -11.43 -1.90 22.04
N ASN A 49 -10.75 -0.97 21.36
CA ASN A 49 -11.32 -0.15 20.29
C ASN A 49 -10.42 -0.04 19.05
N GLY A 50 -9.29 -0.74 19.05
CA GLY A 50 -8.33 -0.70 17.95
C GLY A 50 -8.84 -1.37 16.68
N LEU A 51 -8.24 -1.00 15.55
CA LEU A 51 -8.55 -1.60 14.26
C LEU A 51 -8.24 -3.11 14.22
N LEU A 52 -7.11 -3.55 14.78
CA LEU A 52 -6.69 -4.96 14.69
C LEU A 52 -7.65 -5.90 15.43
N PRO A 53 -8.06 -5.66 16.69
CA PRO A 53 -9.08 -6.48 17.34
C PRO A 53 -10.40 -6.53 16.58
N ARG A 54 -10.83 -5.41 15.96
CA ARG A 54 -12.06 -5.40 15.15
C ARG A 54 -11.94 -6.20 13.85
N LEU A 55 -10.76 -6.26 13.25
CA LEU A 55 -10.49 -7.14 12.11
C LEU A 55 -10.42 -8.61 12.53
N HIS A 56 -9.85 -8.90 13.71
CA HIS A 56 -9.84 -10.24 14.29
C HIS A 56 -11.28 -10.77 14.47
N GLU A 57 -12.11 -10.03 15.20
CA GLU A 57 -13.53 -10.34 15.42
C GLU A 57 -14.29 -10.52 14.08
N PHE A 58 -14.00 -9.68 13.09
CA PHE A 58 -14.60 -9.79 11.76
C PHE A 58 -14.26 -11.12 11.08
N PHE A 59 -13.02 -11.58 11.16
CA PHE A 59 -12.61 -12.85 10.56
C PHE A 59 -13.15 -14.06 11.34
N GLU A 60 -13.25 -13.99 12.67
CA GLU A 60 -13.94 -15.02 13.45
C GLU A 60 -15.40 -15.17 13.04
N ALA A 61 -16.12 -14.04 12.92
CA ALA A 61 -17.51 -14.04 12.44
C ALA A 61 -17.62 -14.56 10.99
N ALA A 62 -16.65 -14.22 10.13
CA ALA A 62 -16.61 -14.74 8.77
C ALA A 62 -16.36 -16.26 8.73
N ALA A 63 -15.51 -16.78 9.63
CA ALA A 63 -15.28 -18.22 9.79
C ALA A 63 -16.55 -18.95 10.21
N GLU A 64 -17.26 -18.42 11.21
CA GLU A 64 -18.55 -18.98 11.66
C GLU A 64 -19.58 -19.00 10.52
N GLN A 65 -19.68 -17.90 9.77
CA GLN A 65 -20.60 -17.80 8.64
C GLN A 65 -20.24 -18.75 7.48
N ALA A 66 -18.95 -19.00 7.24
CA ALA A 66 -18.49 -19.96 6.24
C ALA A 66 -18.73 -21.41 6.68
N ASN A 67 -18.58 -21.70 7.97
CA ASN A 67 -18.81 -23.03 8.53
C ASN A 67 -20.29 -23.44 8.45
N ALA A 68 -21.21 -22.47 8.48
CA ALA A 68 -22.66 -22.69 8.37
C ALA A 68 -23.13 -23.30 7.04
N PHE A 69 -22.28 -23.33 5.99
CA PHE A 69 -22.61 -23.97 4.71
C PHE A 69 -22.50 -25.50 4.77
N GLU A 70 -21.87 -26.07 5.80
CA GLU A 70 -21.76 -27.52 6.07
C GLU A 70 -21.25 -28.35 4.87
N ASP A 71 -20.48 -27.74 3.99
CA ASP A 71 -19.81 -28.39 2.86
C ASP A 71 -18.28 -28.25 2.94
N ILE A 72 -17.59 -29.02 2.10
CA ILE A 72 -16.13 -29.09 2.10
C ILE A 72 -15.53 -27.72 1.80
N GLU A 73 -16.12 -26.97 0.87
CA GLU A 73 -15.68 -25.65 0.46
C GLU A 73 -15.86 -24.61 1.57
N GLY A 74 -16.99 -24.66 2.29
CA GLY A 74 -17.31 -23.82 3.45
C GLY A 74 -16.35 -24.06 4.61
N TRP A 75 -16.04 -25.31 4.92
CA TRP A 75 -15.04 -25.65 5.94
C TRP A 75 -13.64 -25.16 5.58
N GLN A 76 -13.19 -25.38 4.33
CA GLN A 76 -11.89 -24.85 3.87
C GLN A 76 -11.84 -23.31 3.88
N LEU A 77 -12.97 -22.63 3.68
CA LEU A 77 -13.04 -21.19 3.80
C LEU A 77 -13.02 -20.74 5.27
N ALA A 78 -13.72 -21.44 6.15
CA ALA A 78 -13.70 -21.19 7.58
C ALA A 78 -12.31 -21.35 8.20
N ASP A 79 -11.57 -22.39 7.79
CA ASP A 79 -10.17 -22.59 8.21
C ASP A 79 -9.31 -21.38 7.83
N ARG A 80 -9.42 -20.89 6.59
CA ARG A 80 -8.65 -19.71 6.14
C ARG A 80 -8.99 -18.44 6.92
N PHE A 81 -10.25 -18.24 7.30
CA PHE A 81 -10.63 -17.09 8.12
C PHE A 81 -10.15 -17.23 9.57
N THR A 82 -10.16 -18.45 10.11
CA THR A 82 -9.60 -18.75 11.44
C THR A 82 -8.09 -18.50 11.46
N ASP A 83 -7.36 -18.94 10.44
CA ASP A 83 -5.93 -18.66 10.27
C ASP A 83 -5.63 -17.16 10.17
N ALA A 84 -6.50 -16.41 9.48
CA ALA A 84 -6.36 -14.96 9.36
C ALA A 84 -6.59 -14.24 10.70
N ALA A 85 -7.59 -14.66 11.49
CA ALA A 85 -7.79 -14.16 12.84
C ALA A 85 -6.57 -14.47 13.72
N GLY A 86 -6.06 -15.71 13.71
CA GLY A 86 -4.85 -16.08 14.46
C GLY A 86 -3.64 -15.21 14.12
N GLN A 87 -3.39 -14.96 12.82
CA GLN A 87 -2.31 -14.06 12.39
C GLN A 87 -2.47 -12.62 12.90
N LEU A 88 -3.69 -12.12 13.03
CA LEU A 88 -3.94 -10.79 13.59
C LEU A 88 -3.70 -10.74 15.10
N ALA A 89 -4.00 -11.82 15.82
CA ALA A 89 -3.70 -11.94 17.24
C ALA A 89 -2.18 -11.96 17.48
N ASP A 90 -1.45 -12.76 16.70
CA ASP A 90 0.02 -12.82 16.77
C ASP A 90 0.65 -11.46 16.44
N LEU A 91 0.15 -10.78 15.40
CA LEU A 91 0.60 -9.43 15.03
C LEU A 91 0.33 -8.42 16.15
N TRP A 92 -0.81 -8.53 16.83
CA TRP A 92 -1.14 -7.64 17.93
C TRP A 92 -0.19 -7.83 19.11
N GLU A 93 0.14 -9.07 19.46
CA GLU A 93 1.13 -9.38 20.49
C GLU A 93 2.52 -8.83 20.12
N GLU A 94 2.95 -9.00 18.86
CA GLU A 94 4.22 -8.45 18.36
C GLU A 94 4.27 -6.91 18.45
N LEU A 95 3.14 -6.24 18.24
CA LEU A 95 3.05 -4.78 18.24
C LEU A 95 2.71 -4.17 19.60
N ALA A 96 2.46 -4.97 20.65
CA ALA A 96 1.94 -4.49 21.93
C ALA A 96 2.79 -3.37 22.54
N ASP A 97 4.12 -3.49 22.48
CA ASP A 97 5.06 -2.51 23.04
C ASP A 97 5.50 -1.44 22.02
N SER A 98 5.12 -1.57 20.75
CA SER A 98 5.64 -0.73 19.66
C SER A 98 5.26 0.75 19.82
N ALA A 99 4.12 1.06 20.43
CA ALA A 99 3.74 2.45 20.71
C ALA A 99 4.67 3.11 21.75
N ASP A 100 5.06 2.35 22.78
CA ASP A 100 5.98 2.82 23.81
C ASP A 100 7.41 2.90 23.29
N GLU A 101 7.83 1.94 22.47
CA GLU A 101 9.11 2.00 21.76
C GLU A 101 9.18 3.23 20.85
N LEU A 102 8.09 3.55 20.14
CA LEU A 102 8.02 4.73 19.29
C LEU A 102 8.17 6.01 20.11
N ARG A 103 7.53 6.12 21.28
CA ARG A 103 7.73 7.25 22.22
C ARG A 103 9.17 7.35 22.72
N ALA A 104 9.82 6.21 22.96
CA ALA A 104 11.18 6.15 23.47
C ALA A 104 12.22 6.70 22.48
N LEU A 105 11.88 6.85 21.19
CA LEU A 105 12.76 7.48 20.19
C LEU A 105 13.01 8.98 20.46
N GLY A 106 12.24 9.61 21.36
CA GLY A 106 12.49 10.97 21.84
C GLY A 106 11.82 12.07 21.01
N PRO A 107 12.31 13.32 21.06
CA PRO A 107 11.75 14.41 20.26
C PRO A 107 12.05 14.22 18.77
N SER A 108 11.22 14.83 17.91
CA SER A 108 11.25 14.65 16.46
C SER A 108 12.65 14.72 15.84
N ALA A 109 12.98 13.72 15.02
CA ALA A 109 14.25 13.70 14.28
C ALA A 109 14.28 14.82 13.23
N PRO A 110 15.40 15.56 13.07
CA PRO A 110 15.60 16.47 11.95
C PRO A 110 15.71 15.64 10.67
N GLY A 111 14.58 15.45 9.97
CA GLY A 111 14.50 14.59 8.79
C GLY A 111 13.19 13.82 8.66
N TRP A 112 12.37 13.76 9.73
CA TRP A 112 10.97 13.42 9.59
C TRP A 112 10.33 14.54 8.77
N GLN A 113 10.16 14.32 7.45
CA GLN A 113 9.39 15.22 6.61
C GLN A 113 7.94 14.72 6.58
N PRO A 114 7.05 15.27 7.42
CA PRO A 114 5.64 14.95 7.32
C PRO A 114 5.14 15.46 5.97
N GLY A 115 4.64 14.55 5.14
CA GLY A 115 4.02 14.92 3.85
C GLY A 115 4.90 14.76 2.61
N ALA A 116 5.58 13.62 2.43
CA ALA A 116 5.76 13.11 1.08
C ALA A 116 4.36 12.75 0.53
N ALA A 117 3.71 13.74 -0.08
CA ALA A 117 2.38 13.65 -0.64
C ALA A 117 2.22 12.32 -1.39
N VAL A 118 1.22 11.53 -0.98
CA VAL A 118 0.63 10.49 -1.83
C VAL A 118 0.17 11.19 -3.11
N SER A 119 1.08 11.26 -4.07
CA SER A 119 0.76 11.55 -5.45
C SER A 119 -0.07 10.37 -5.92
N ARG A 120 -1.39 10.50 -5.76
CA ARG A 120 -2.35 9.72 -6.55
C ARG A 120 -2.05 10.05 -8.01
N SER A 121 -1.18 9.27 -8.63
CA SER A 121 -1.01 9.22 -10.08
C SER A 121 -2.30 8.70 -10.69
N THR A 122 -3.27 9.60 -10.83
CA THR A 122 -4.32 9.50 -11.85
C THR A 122 -3.75 10.05 -13.14
N THR A 123 -2.68 9.44 -13.65
CA THR A 123 -2.25 9.72 -15.02
C THR A 123 -3.16 8.96 -15.96
N ALA A 124 -4.13 9.71 -16.44
CA ALA A 124 -4.88 9.48 -17.65
C ALA A 124 -4.06 8.73 -18.72
N HIS A 125 -4.73 7.76 -19.32
CA HIS A 125 -4.57 7.29 -20.70
C HIS A 125 -3.57 8.13 -21.53
N ARG A 126 -2.36 7.62 -21.69
CA ARG A 126 -1.51 8.05 -22.82
C ARG A 126 -0.82 6.84 -23.39
N SER A 127 -1.50 6.21 -24.35
CA SER A 127 -0.89 5.31 -25.31
C SER A 127 0.24 6.05 -26.03
N PRO A 128 1.50 5.59 -25.98
CA PRO A 128 2.53 6.08 -26.87
C PRO A 128 2.47 5.26 -28.16
N SER A 129 1.92 5.87 -29.21
CA SER A 129 2.11 5.40 -30.57
C SER A 129 3.60 5.45 -30.90
N SER A 130 4.18 4.31 -31.29
CA SER A 130 5.50 4.25 -31.93
C SER A 130 5.52 5.14 -33.19
N PRO A 131 6.67 5.74 -33.51
CA PRO A 131 7.48 5.13 -34.56
C PRO A 131 8.99 5.07 -34.23
N CYS A 132 9.57 3.95 -34.66
CA CYS A 132 10.99 3.73 -34.85
C CYS A 132 11.60 4.79 -35.79
N PRO A 133 12.80 5.29 -35.50
CA PRO A 133 13.74 5.60 -36.55
C PRO A 133 14.99 4.72 -36.43
N GLU A 134 15.20 4.07 -37.56
CA GLU A 134 16.32 3.25 -37.99
C GLU A 134 17.68 3.91 -37.75
N ALA A 135 18.65 3.03 -37.51
CA ALA A 135 20.06 3.32 -37.29
C ALA A 135 20.67 4.26 -38.36
N THR A 136 21.44 5.24 -37.90
CA THR A 136 22.50 5.82 -38.73
C THR A 136 23.76 5.97 -37.87
N SER A 137 24.73 5.15 -38.22
CA SER A 137 26.03 5.01 -37.59
C SER A 137 26.89 6.24 -37.88
N ALA A 138 27.52 6.81 -36.86
CA ALA A 138 28.49 7.89 -36.99
C ALA A 138 29.75 7.42 -37.76
N PRO A 139 30.30 8.22 -38.70
CA PRO A 139 31.67 8.06 -39.18
C PRO A 139 32.57 9.17 -38.62
N LEU A 140 33.68 8.78 -37.99
CA LEU A 140 34.82 9.63 -37.65
C LEU A 140 36.11 9.09 -38.32
N PRO A 141 37.12 9.94 -38.59
CA PRO A 141 37.62 10.25 -39.93
C PRO A 141 39.02 9.67 -40.25
N PRO A 142 39.49 9.74 -41.52
CA PRO A 142 40.91 9.64 -41.82
C PRO A 142 41.55 10.95 -42.35
N ILE A 143 42.48 11.47 -41.54
CA ILE A 143 43.84 11.98 -41.84
C ILE A 143 44.04 12.90 -43.06
N ALA A 144 44.27 14.19 -42.78
CA ALA A 144 44.92 15.13 -43.71
C ALA A 144 46.45 15.13 -43.50
N ARG A 145 47.20 14.79 -44.56
CA ARG A 145 48.66 14.96 -44.66
C ARG A 145 48.99 16.44 -44.85
N THR A 146 49.98 16.93 -44.12
CA THR A 146 50.84 18.03 -44.59
C THR A 146 52.26 17.80 -44.08
N GLU A 147 53.16 17.49 -45.00
CA GLU A 147 54.63 17.57 -44.82
C GLU A 147 55.05 19.06 -44.87
N PRO A 148 56.22 19.47 -44.34
CA PRO A 148 57.46 19.29 -45.10
C PRO A 148 58.74 19.01 -44.29
N ARG A 149 59.68 18.34 -44.97
CA ARG A 149 61.12 18.20 -44.69
C ARG A 149 61.83 19.54 -44.43
N HIS A 150 62.85 19.55 -43.56
CA HIS A 150 64.27 19.53 -43.99
C HIS A 150 65.27 19.62 -42.82
N THR A 151 66.17 18.61 -42.77
CA THR A 151 67.62 18.65 -42.49
C THR A 151 68.18 19.55 -41.37
N ARG A 152 68.88 18.93 -40.41
CA ARG A 152 70.35 18.76 -40.45
C ARG A 152 70.79 17.70 -39.44
#